data_AF-A0A927EYW9-F1
#
_entry.id   AF-A0A927EYW9-F1
#
_cell.length_a   1.000
_cell.length_b   1.000
_cell.length_c   1.000
_cell.angle_alpha   90.00
_cell.angle_beta   90.00
_cell.angle_gamma   90.00
#
_symmetry.space_group_name_H-M   'P 1'
#
loop_
_entity.id
_entity.type
_entity.pdbx_description
1 polymer ?
#
loop_
_entity_poly.entity_id
_entity_poly.type
_entity_poly.pdbx_seq_one_letter_code
_entity_poly.pdbx_strand_id
1 'polypeptide(L)' 'MPKDVDHAGWFTHTPTPGRRGNAVVVGHLDSKSGLAAFYGLGSLRAGDRIVVERGGVRPRCSP' A
#
# COMPACT_ATOMS: atom_id res chain seq x y z
N MET A 1 7.30 8.42 -8.77
CA MET A 1 6.56 8.75 -7.52
C MET A 1 5.13 9.13 -7.90
N PRO A 2 4.11 8.73 -7.13
CA PRO A 2 2.74 9.22 -7.33
C PRO A 2 2.71 10.76 -7.33
N LYS A 3 1.94 11.36 -8.25
CA LYS A 3 1.82 12.83 -8.36
C LYS A 3 0.94 13.40 -7.24
N ASP A 4 -0.09 12.65 -6.89
CA ASP A 4 -0.99 12.98 -5.79
C ASP A 4 -0.41 12.41 -4.48
N VAL A 5 -0.35 13.25 -3.45
CA VAL A 5 0.20 12.91 -2.12
C VAL A 5 -0.71 11.96 -1.35
N ASP A 6 -2.01 11.95 -1.69
CA ASP A 6 -3.02 11.11 -1.04
C ASP A 6 -3.06 9.69 -1.62
N HIS A 7 -2.36 9.44 -2.73
CA HIS A 7 -2.36 8.15 -3.41
C HIS A 7 -1.03 7.40 -3.28
N ALA A 8 -1.13 6.11 -2.95
CA ALA A 8 -0.06 5.16 -3.14
C ALA A 8 -0.15 4.49 -4.51
N GLY A 9 0.99 4.02 -5.03
CA GLY A 9 1.07 3.33 -6.32
C GLY A 9 1.96 2.09 -6.24
N TRP A 10 1.67 1.11 -7.08
CA TRP A 10 2.56 -0.02 -7.29
C TRP A 10 3.72 0.36 -8.21
N PHE A 11 4.93 -0.09 -7.88
CA PHE A 11 6.10 0.12 -8.72
C PHE A 11 6.16 -0.93 -9.85
N THR A 12 5.96 -0.48 -11.08
CA THR A 12 5.71 -1.31 -12.27
C THR A 12 6.84 -2.26 -12.67
N HIS A 13 8.06 -2.06 -12.14
CA HIS A 13 9.21 -2.94 -12.39
C HIS A 13 9.30 -4.12 -11.40
N THR A 14 8.25 -4.36 -10.63
CA THR A 14 8.15 -5.45 -9.64
C THR A 14 6.90 -6.27 -9.90
N PRO A 15 6.77 -7.53 -9.46
CA PRO A 15 5.50 -8.26 -9.54
C PRO A 15 4.30 -7.48 -8.97
N THR A 16 3.13 -7.59 -9.60
CA THR A 16 1.89 -7.03 -9.04
C THR A 16 1.58 -7.68 -7.69
N PRO A 17 1.01 -6.96 -6.71
CA PRO A 17 0.57 -7.55 -5.45
C PRO A 17 -0.26 -8.84 -5.65
N GLY A 18 0.08 -9.87 -4.90
CA GLY A 18 -0.53 -11.21 -4.99
C GLY A 18 0.11 -12.17 -6.02
N ARG A 19 1.09 -11.74 -6.81
CA ARG A 19 1.90 -12.65 -7.65
C ARG A 19 3.18 -13.08 -6.91
N ARG A 20 3.81 -14.16 -7.38
CA ARG A 20 5.10 -14.63 -6.85
C ARG A 20 6.17 -13.54 -7.02
N GLY A 21 6.98 -13.37 -5.98
CA GLY A 21 8.05 -12.37 -5.90
C GLY A 21 7.66 -11.14 -5.08
N ASN A 22 8.59 -10.18 -4.97
CA ASN A 22 8.43 -9.01 -4.10
C ASN A 22 7.65 -7.91 -4.82
N ALA A 23 6.47 -7.53 -4.33
CA ALA A 23 5.77 -6.34 -4.79
C ALA A 23 6.24 -5.12 -4.01
N VAL A 24 6.44 -3.99 -4.70
CA VAL A 24 6.82 -2.71 -4.08
C VAL A 24 5.70 -1.70 -4.26
N VAL A 25 5.28 -1.07 -3.15
CA VAL A 25 4.32 0.03 -3.12
C VAL A 25 5.05 1.30 -2.71
N VAL A 26 4.78 2.40 -3.41
CA VAL A 26 5.41 3.70 -3.20
C VAL A 26 4.33 4.75 -2.93
N GLY A 27 4.64 5.70 -2.04
CA GLY A 27 3.72 6.75 -1.62
C GLY A 27 4.46 7.84 -0.87
N HIS A 28 3.82 8.99 -0.71
CA HIS A 28 4.35 10.10 0.08
C HIS A 28 4.19 9.83 1.58
N LEU A 29 5.21 10.14 2.37
CA LEU A 29 5.14 10.05 3.84
C LEU A 29 4.47 11.30 4.43
N ASP A 30 4.80 12.47 3.89
CA ASP A 30 4.29 13.77 4.29
C ASP A 30 3.95 14.64 3.07
N SER A 31 3.31 15.79 3.33
CA SER A 31 3.05 16.80 2.32
C SER A 31 3.13 18.20 2.93
N LYS A 32 3.19 19.23 2.10
CA LYS A 32 3.19 20.63 2.57
C LYS A 32 1.85 21.07 3.18
N SER A 33 0.77 20.33 2.92
CA SER A 33 -0.61 20.71 3.26
C SER A 33 -1.28 19.78 4.27
N GLY A 34 -0.59 18.74 4.75
CA GLY A 34 -1.15 17.79 5.70
C GLY A 34 -0.64 16.37 5.52
N LEU A 35 -1.44 15.41 5.99
CA LEU A 35 -1.12 13.99 5.96
C LEU A 35 -1.05 13.49 4.52
N ALA A 36 -0.12 12.58 4.24
CA ALA A 36 -0.02 11.90 2.95
C ALA A 36 -0.34 10.40 3.11
N ALA A 37 -0.40 9.69 1.98
CA ALA A 37 -0.81 8.28 1.92
C ALA A 37 -0.11 7.37 2.96
N PHE A 38 1.17 7.62 3.26
CA PHE A 38 1.97 6.82 4.18
C PHE A 38 2.29 7.48 5.51
N TYR A 39 1.63 8.58 5.87
CA TYR A 39 1.85 9.27 7.14
C TYR A 39 1.79 8.34 8.36
N GLY A 40 0.90 7.35 8.35
CA GLY A 40 0.73 6.39 9.43
C GLY A 40 1.86 5.36 9.59
N LEU A 41 2.84 5.28 8.67
CA LEU A 41 3.89 4.24 8.75
C LEU A 41 4.74 4.34 10.03
N GLY A 42 4.89 5.54 10.60
CA GLY A 42 5.67 5.75 11.82
C GLY A 42 5.07 5.12 13.08
N SER A 43 3.79 4.73 13.07
CA SER A 43 3.13 4.08 14.21
C SER A 43 3.14 2.56 14.14
N LEU A 44 3.59 1.97 13.03
CA LEU A 44 3.58 0.52 12.84
C LEU A 44 4.58 -0.18 13.75
N ARG A 45 4.19 -1.38 14.17
CA ARG A 45 5.00 -2.30 14.96
C ARG A 45 5.24 -3.60 14.22
N ALA A 46 6.28 -4.33 14.63
CA ALA A 46 6.49 -5.68 14.13
C ALA A 46 5.27 -6.56 14.43
N GLY A 47 4.74 -7.21 13.40
CA GLY A 47 3.51 -8.02 13.49
C GLY A 47 2.26 -7.33 12.94
N ASP A 48 2.29 -6.01 12.70
CA ASP A 48 1.16 -5.31 12.08
C ASP A 48 0.91 -5.82 10.66
N ARG A 49 -0.37 -5.96 10.31
CA ARG A 49 -0.79 -6.50 9.01
C ARG A 49 -1.12 -5.38 8.04
N ILE A 50 -0.43 -5.38 6.90
CA ILE A 50 -0.78 -4.55 5.74
C ILE A 50 -1.59 -5.39 4.75
N VAL A 51 -2.76 -4.91 4.35
CA VAL A 51 -3.66 -5.60 3.41
C VAL A 51 -3.72 -4.79 2.12
N VAL A 52 -3.44 -5.44 0.99
CA VAL A 52 -3.59 -4.87 -0.36
C VAL A 52 -4.72 -5.61 -1.06
N GLU A 53 -5.84 -4.91 -1.26
CA GLU A 53 -6.97 -5.46 -2.00
C GLU A 53 -6.77 -5.22 -3.50
N ARG A 54 -6.83 -6.30 -4.29
CA ARG A 54 -6.90 -6.22 -5.75
C ARG A 54 -8.36 -6.37 -6.14
N GLY A 55 -8.88 -5.50 -6.99
CA GLY A 55 -10.23 -5.66 -7.56
C GLY A 55 -10.41 -7.08 -8.13
N GLY A 56 -11.34 -7.83 -7.53
CA GLY A 56 -11.56 -9.27 -7.73
C GLY A 56 -12.30 -9.88 -6.52
N VAL A 57 -12.88 -11.07 -6.69
CA VAL A 57 -13.77 -11.76 -5.72
C VAL A 57 -13.29 -11.61 -4.28
N ARG A 58 -14.13 -11.02 -3.40
CA ARG A 58 -13.88 -11.02 -1.94
C ARG A 58 -13.67 -12.46 -1.50
N PRO A 59 -12.55 -12.81 -0.85
CA PRO A 59 -12.44 -14.12 -0.23
C PRO A 59 -13.59 -14.23 0.77
N ARG A 60 -14.50 -15.18 0.56
CA ARG A 60 -15.53 -15.51 1.55
C ARG A 60 -14.79 -15.85 2.83
N CYS A 61 -14.95 -15.03 3.87
CA CYS A 61 -14.65 -15.48 5.21
C CYS A 61 -15.52 -16.72 5.44
N SER A 62 -14.90 -17.86 5.72
CA SER A 62 -15.64 -18.93 6.40
C SER A 62 -15.97 -18.44 7.81
N PRO A 63 -17.13 -18.82 8.36
CA PRO A 63 -17.55 -18.41 9.70
C PRO A 63 -16.54 -18.85 10.77
#